data_AF-A0A3Q1J0Z3-F1
#
_entry.id   AF-A0A3Q1J0Z3-F1
#
_cell.length_a   1.000
_cell.length_b   1.000
_cell.length_c   1.000
_cell.angle_alpha   90.00
_cell.angle_beta   90.00
_cell.angle_gamma   90.00
#
_symmetry.space_group_name_H-M   'P 1'
#
loop_
_entity.id
_entity.type
_entity.pdbx_description
1 polymer ?
#
loop_
_entity_poly.entity_id
_entity_poly.type
_entity_poly.pdbx_seq_one_letter_code
_entity_poly.pdbx_strand_id
1 'polypeptide(L)'
;MFLSADLLVVSCLFLTVHSQTGEILPPQNVSLTWIGIKPQLTWAVPQPSTTNCTYDVSTVGREMTSRTVSENVTSPWTGDIIMNGGFLNLSVSACCDGEVIEPAVINVRYPEPVKNLNCYVKSREQTHCSWDKATIPDLRFYYILHSQGPESSKNDSSTLQECSSYTYTEDQRTGCNLQADCRQKISILFNGTSNNSVFRNTFEKYLVKDVRPPALNWTVSKNGSKFNISWSTPDICDSLEWTIIINYTECNKAEKLDPKGEGTSVQLNRVLHCPYRIKIKAKSEGGASMSESPWSEEKYFGADKDPNASLYAAIIIPLMFACLAALAFVYCRKNKEYIFPKVPQPRDLLSDISDNNNKSAVCNLYIPAEEEQNCKITLVVDPQIRKPAC
;
A
#
# COMPACT_ATOMS: atom_id res chain seq x y z
N MET A 1 -70.80 -3.17 -101.32
CA MET A 1 -71.72 -4.25 -100.90
C MET A 1 -70.90 -5.25 -100.11
N PHE A 2 -71.10 -5.27 -98.79
CA PHE A 2 -70.84 -6.33 -97.79
C PHE A 2 -69.43 -6.96 -97.68
N LEU A 3 -68.71 -6.66 -96.59
CA LEU A 3 -68.54 -7.42 -95.32
C LEU A 3 -67.54 -8.58 -95.46
N SER A 4 -66.33 -8.46 -94.90
CA SER A 4 -65.92 -8.85 -93.52
C SER A 4 -65.58 -10.33 -93.40
N ALA A 5 -64.32 -10.64 -93.10
CA ALA A 5 -63.87 -11.91 -92.54
C ALA A 5 -62.52 -11.73 -91.82
N ASP A 6 -62.63 -11.38 -90.53
CA ASP A 6 -61.85 -11.84 -89.38
C ASP A 6 -60.43 -12.40 -89.57
N LEU A 7 -59.46 -11.70 -88.98
CA LEU A 7 -58.37 -12.38 -88.26
C LEU A 7 -58.03 -11.57 -86.99
N LEU A 8 -58.60 -12.01 -85.87
CA LEU A 8 -58.33 -11.52 -84.51
C LEU A 8 -56.87 -11.83 -84.13
N VAL A 9 -56.02 -10.79 -84.08
CA VAL A 9 -54.72 -10.84 -83.40
C VAL A 9 -54.98 -10.67 -81.90
N VAL A 10 -55.04 -11.78 -81.18
CA VAL A 10 -55.02 -11.78 -79.71
C VAL A 10 -53.60 -11.42 -79.27
N SER A 11 -53.38 -10.13 -79.04
CA SER A 11 -52.20 -9.62 -78.34
C SER A 11 -52.32 -10.00 -76.86
N CYS A 12 -51.63 -11.06 -76.45
CA CYS A 12 -51.35 -11.34 -75.05
C CYS A 12 -50.47 -10.22 -74.47
N LEU A 13 -51.10 -9.15 -73.98
CA LEU A 13 -50.49 -8.21 -73.05
C LEU A 13 -50.24 -8.94 -71.73
N PHE A 14 -49.07 -9.57 -71.62
CA PHE A 14 -48.48 -9.82 -70.30
C PHE A 14 -48.18 -8.45 -69.69
N LEU A 15 -49.13 -7.92 -68.93
CA LEU A 15 -48.82 -6.94 -67.90
C LEU A 15 -47.94 -7.67 -66.88
N THR A 16 -46.63 -7.61 -67.08
CA THR A 16 -45.69 -7.78 -66.00
C THR A 16 -45.96 -6.61 -65.05
N VAL A 17 -46.87 -6.84 -64.10
CA VAL A 17 -46.90 -6.07 -62.87
C VAL A 17 -45.54 -6.37 -62.24
N HIS A 18 -44.58 -5.48 -62.46
CA HIS A 18 -43.43 -5.36 -61.59
C HIS A 18 -44.04 -5.04 -60.23
N SER A 19 -44.24 -6.07 -59.41
CA SER A 19 -44.36 -5.90 -57.98
C SER A 19 -43.08 -5.17 -57.59
N GLN A 20 -43.17 -3.87 -57.36
CA GLN A 20 -42.19 -3.20 -56.53
C GLN A 20 -42.32 -3.88 -55.17
N THR A 21 -41.56 -4.96 -54.98
CA THR A 21 -41.22 -5.44 -53.65
C THR A 21 -40.55 -4.24 -53.01
N GLY A 22 -41.28 -3.56 -52.14
CA GLY A 22 -40.80 -2.34 -51.49
C GLY A 22 -39.46 -2.67 -50.87
N GLU A 23 -38.43 -1.94 -51.28
CA GLU A 23 -37.08 -2.07 -50.75
C GLU A 23 -37.18 -1.93 -49.22
N ILE A 24 -36.83 -2.99 -48.49
CA ILE A 24 -36.99 -3.00 -47.04
C ILE A 24 -35.92 -2.06 -46.47
N LEU A 25 -36.38 -0.92 -45.95
CA LEU A 25 -35.50 0.14 -45.47
C LEU A 25 -34.82 -0.26 -44.15
N PRO A 26 -33.59 0.25 -43.89
CA PRO A 26 -32.94 0.09 -42.59
C PRO A 26 -33.80 0.69 -41.47
N PRO A 27 -33.63 0.24 -40.22
CA PRO A 27 -34.35 0.78 -39.07
C PRO A 27 -34.33 2.32 -39.05
N GLN A 28 -35.50 2.94 -39.01
CA GLN A 28 -35.66 4.38 -39.11
C GLN A 28 -35.76 5.04 -37.73
N ASN A 29 -35.52 6.35 -37.67
CA ASN A 29 -35.61 7.16 -36.44
C ASN A 29 -34.79 6.57 -35.28
N VAL A 30 -33.60 6.06 -35.58
CA VAL A 30 -32.73 5.52 -34.55
C VAL A 30 -32.21 6.66 -33.68
N SER A 31 -32.47 6.60 -32.38
CA SER A 31 -32.03 7.61 -31.43
C SER A 31 -31.42 6.98 -30.18
N LEU A 32 -30.38 7.64 -29.66
CA LEU A 32 -29.65 7.20 -28.47
C LEU A 32 -29.87 8.19 -27.34
N THR A 33 -30.31 7.66 -26.20
CA THR A 33 -30.43 8.38 -24.93
C THR A 33 -29.70 7.61 -23.83
N TRP A 34 -29.61 8.17 -22.62
CA TRP A 34 -28.92 7.56 -21.50
C TRP A 34 -29.84 7.48 -20.28
N ILE A 35 -29.94 6.30 -19.68
CA ILE A 35 -30.62 6.07 -18.40
C ILE A 35 -29.55 5.77 -17.36
N GLY A 36 -29.18 6.78 -16.57
CA GLY A 36 -28.07 6.68 -15.62
C GLY A 36 -26.75 6.45 -16.34
N ILE A 37 -26.15 5.26 -16.20
CA ILE A 37 -24.93 4.83 -16.92
C ILE A 37 -25.25 4.15 -18.26
N LYS A 38 -26.44 3.56 -18.39
CA LYS A 38 -26.79 2.65 -19.50
C LYS A 38 -27.26 3.41 -20.75
N PRO A 39 -26.78 3.05 -21.95
CA PRO A 39 -27.35 3.55 -23.19
C PRO A 39 -28.74 2.94 -23.42
N GLN A 40 -29.68 3.78 -23.88
CA GLN A 40 -30.99 3.37 -24.35
C GLN A 40 -31.13 3.73 -25.83
N LEU A 41 -31.37 2.72 -26.65
CA LEU A 41 -31.53 2.84 -28.09
C LEU A 41 -33.00 2.67 -28.46
N THR A 42 -33.51 3.56 -29.29
CA THR A 42 -34.87 3.52 -29.81
C THR A 42 -34.83 3.57 -31.32
N TRP A 43 -35.77 2.89 -31.97
CA TRP A 43 -36.00 2.96 -33.41
C TRP A 43 -37.49 2.81 -33.70
N ALA A 44 -37.91 3.31 -34.86
CA ALA A 44 -39.26 3.13 -35.35
C ALA A 44 -39.43 1.71 -35.89
N VAL A 45 -40.45 1.01 -35.38
CA VAL A 45 -40.89 -0.28 -35.95
C VAL A 45 -41.86 0.04 -37.09
N PRO A 46 -41.63 -0.45 -38.31
CA PRO A 46 -42.58 -0.27 -39.41
C PRO A 46 -43.95 -0.87 -39.02
N GLN A 47 -45.03 -0.10 -39.11
CA GLN A 47 -46.41 -0.60 -38.99
C GLN A 47 -47.25 -0.22 -40.23
N PRO A 48 -48.16 -1.09 -40.70
CA PRO A 48 -48.26 -2.54 -40.52
C PRO A 48 -47.71 -3.20 -41.79
N SER A 49 -46.42 -3.53 -41.84
CA SER A 49 -45.92 -4.40 -42.91
C SER A 49 -46.06 -5.85 -42.45
N THR A 50 -46.61 -6.67 -43.33
CA THR A 50 -46.86 -8.12 -43.28
C THR A 50 -45.63 -9.00 -43.02
N THR A 51 -44.56 -8.46 -42.43
CA THR A 51 -43.24 -9.06 -42.32
C THR A 51 -42.85 -9.25 -40.86
N ASN A 52 -42.52 -10.49 -40.49
CA ASN A 52 -42.02 -10.85 -39.17
C ASN A 52 -40.54 -10.46 -39.08
N CYS A 53 -40.26 -9.22 -38.68
CA CYS A 53 -38.90 -8.74 -38.51
C CYS A 53 -38.39 -8.97 -37.08
N THR A 54 -37.19 -9.52 -36.94
CA THR A 54 -36.41 -9.52 -35.70
C THR A 54 -35.33 -8.45 -35.75
N TYR A 55 -34.88 -7.98 -34.59
CA TYR A 55 -33.87 -6.93 -34.49
C TYR A 55 -32.74 -7.38 -33.60
N ASP A 56 -31.52 -7.08 -34.03
CA ASP A 56 -30.31 -7.33 -33.25
C ASP A 56 -29.56 -6.02 -33.02
N VAL A 57 -29.07 -5.83 -31.80
CA VAL A 57 -28.25 -4.67 -31.45
C VAL A 57 -26.81 -5.13 -31.26
N SER A 58 -25.92 -4.54 -32.05
CA SER A 58 -24.50 -4.80 -31.98
C SER A 58 -23.76 -3.58 -31.46
N THR A 59 -22.78 -3.81 -30.58
CA THR A 59 -22.04 -2.75 -29.92
C THR A 59 -20.54 -2.98 -29.97
N VAL A 60 -19.81 -1.88 -30.15
CA VAL A 60 -18.34 -1.86 -30.22
C VAL A 60 -17.84 -0.65 -29.44
N GLY A 61 -17.06 -0.92 -28.38
CA GLY A 61 -16.30 0.08 -27.61
C GLY A 61 -14.79 -0.04 -27.87
N ARG A 62 -13.99 0.79 -27.20
CA ARG A 62 -12.53 0.86 -27.42
C ARG A 62 -11.79 -0.44 -27.11
N GLU A 63 -12.08 -1.08 -25.98
CA GLU A 63 -11.39 -2.29 -25.52
C GLU A 63 -12.19 -3.58 -25.78
N MET A 64 -13.34 -3.47 -26.46
CA MET A 64 -14.09 -4.64 -26.90
C MET A 64 -13.35 -5.27 -28.08
N THR A 65 -12.69 -6.40 -27.82
CA THR A 65 -12.02 -7.20 -28.85
C THR A 65 -13.01 -7.86 -29.81
N SER A 66 -14.28 -7.97 -29.42
CA SER A 66 -15.36 -8.51 -30.23
C SER A 66 -16.64 -7.68 -30.11
N ARG A 67 -17.47 -7.75 -31.16
CA ARG A 67 -18.81 -7.16 -31.23
C ARG A 67 -19.73 -7.92 -30.27
N THR A 68 -20.29 -7.25 -29.28
CA THR A 68 -21.38 -7.83 -28.46
C THR A 68 -22.69 -7.65 -29.19
N VAL A 69 -23.40 -8.74 -29.41
CA VAL A 69 -24.70 -8.78 -30.10
C VAL A 69 -25.77 -9.19 -29.10
N SER A 70 -26.82 -8.39 -28.98
CA SER A 70 -28.07 -8.75 -28.31
C SER A 70 -29.07 -9.14 -29.38
N GLU A 71 -29.48 -10.41 -29.38
CA GLU A 71 -30.35 -10.98 -30.41
C GLU A 71 -31.82 -10.80 -30.07
N ASN A 72 -32.67 -10.64 -31.09
CA ASN A 72 -34.13 -10.60 -30.98
C ASN A 72 -34.66 -9.58 -29.95
N VAL A 73 -34.12 -8.36 -29.99
CA VAL A 73 -34.46 -7.28 -29.08
C VAL A 73 -35.65 -6.45 -29.55
N THR A 74 -36.25 -5.71 -28.61
CA THR A 74 -37.36 -4.78 -28.88
C THR A 74 -36.94 -3.34 -28.59
N SER A 75 -37.61 -2.38 -29.25
CA SER A 75 -37.45 -0.94 -29.01
C SER A 75 -38.40 -0.52 -27.87
N PRO A 76 -37.93 0.19 -26.82
CA PRO A 76 -36.57 0.63 -26.55
C PRO A 76 -35.67 -0.50 -26.02
N TRP A 77 -34.44 -0.57 -26.51
CA TRP A 77 -33.41 -1.46 -25.99
C TRP A 77 -32.50 -0.73 -25.00
N THR A 78 -32.11 -1.40 -23.91
CA THR A 78 -31.14 -0.88 -22.95
C THR A 78 -30.04 -1.90 -22.75
N GLY A 79 -28.78 -1.45 -22.79
CA GLY A 79 -27.61 -2.31 -22.63
C GLY A 79 -26.76 -1.96 -21.41
N ASP A 80 -26.13 -2.96 -20.80
CA ASP A 80 -25.07 -2.77 -19.80
C ASP A 80 -23.72 -2.64 -20.52
N ILE A 81 -23.43 -1.45 -21.03
CA ILE A 81 -22.24 -1.19 -21.84
C ILE A 81 -21.30 -0.21 -21.17
N ILE A 82 -20.03 -0.58 -21.16
CA ILE A 82 -18.94 0.25 -20.67
C ILE A 82 -18.09 0.66 -21.87
N MET A 83 -17.99 1.97 -22.11
CA MET A 83 -17.23 2.54 -23.22
C MET A 83 -15.71 2.33 -23.11
N ASN A 84 -15.18 2.32 -21.87
CA ASN A 84 -13.75 2.45 -21.57
C ASN A 84 -13.10 3.68 -22.22
N GLY A 85 -13.89 4.76 -22.35
CA GLY A 85 -13.46 6.05 -22.89
C GLY A 85 -13.53 6.16 -24.42
N GLY A 86 -13.68 7.40 -24.90
CA GLY A 86 -13.39 7.78 -26.27
C GLY A 86 -14.54 7.60 -27.25
N PHE A 87 -15.03 6.37 -27.45
CA PHE A 87 -16.12 6.13 -28.40
C PHE A 87 -17.01 4.95 -28.05
N LEU A 88 -18.23 4.99 -28.60
CA LEU A 88 -19.20 3.91 -28.57
C LEU A 88 -19.92 3.88 -29.92
N ASN A 89 -19.81 2.75 -30.61
CA ASN A 89 -20.57 2.52 -31.84
C ASN A 89 -21.67 1.50 -31.52
N LEU A 90 -22.92 1.88 -31.80
CA LEU A 90 -24.07 0.99 -31.74
C LEU A 90 -24.64 0.83 -33.13
N SER A 91 -25.10 -0.37 -33.47
CA SER A 91 -25.86 -0.56 -34.69
C SER A 91 -27.02 -1.52 -34.50
N VAL A 92 -28.16 -1.17 -35.11
CA VAL A 92 -29.38 -1.98 -35.13
C VAL A 92 -29.49 -2.62 -36.50
N SER A 93 -29.44 -3.94 -36.57
CA SER A 93 -29.79 -4.71 -37.76
C SER A 93 -31.18 -5.27 -37.62
N ALA A 94 -31.90 -5.36 -38.74
CA ALA A 94 -33.18 -6.04 -38.81
C ALA A 94 -33.05 -7.27 -39.72
N CYS A 95 -33.67 -8.38 -39.35
CA CYS A 95 -33.82 -9.56 -40.17
C CYS A 95 -35.31 -9.78 -40.42
N CYS A 96 -35.76 -9.62 -41.65
CA CYS A 96 -37.15 -9.79 -42.05
C CYS A 96 -37.24 -10.94 -43.05
N ASP A 97 -38.06 -11.95 -42.77
CA ASP A 97 -38.26 -13.11 -43.65
C ASP A 97 -36.96 -13.84 -44.08
N GLY A 98 -35.93 -13.78 -43.22
CA GLY A 98 -34.62 -14.39 -43.46
C GLY A 98 -33.61 -13.51 -44.18
N GLU A 99 -34.00 -12.32 -44.64
CA GLU A 99 -33.10 -11.33 -45.24
C GLU A 99 -32.58 -10.35 -44.18
N VAL A 100 -31.26 -10.21 -44.11
CA VAL A 100 -30.58 -9.26 -43.22
C VAL A 100 -30.49 -7.91 -43.92
N ILE A 101 -31.10 -6.90 -43.29
CA ILE A 101 -31.13 -5.53 -43.78
C ILE A 101 -29.89 -4.77 -43.32
N GLU A 102 -29.46 -3.79 -44.10
CA GLU A 102 -28.34 -2.92 -43.75
C GLU A 102 -28.56 -2.27 -42.37
N PRO A 103 -27.57 -2.30 -41.47
CA PRO A 103 -27.75 -1.82 -40.11
C PRO A 103 -27.76 -0.29 -40.03
N ALA A 104 -28.63 0.26 -39.20
CA ALA A 104 -28.59 1.66 -38.82
C ALA A 104 -27.54 1.87 -37.72
N VAL A 105 -26.56 2.74 -37.94
CA VAL A 105 -25.39 2.93 -37.07
C VAL A 105 -25.44 4.28 -36.36
N ILE A 106 -25.23 4.28 -35.03
CA ILE A 106 -24.98 5.47 -34.21
C ILE A 106 -23.55 5.43 -33.69
N ASN A 107 -22.78 6.48 -34.01
CA ASN A 107 -21.41 6.65 -33.57
C ASN A 107 -21.33 7.79 -32.55
N VAL A 108 -20.95 7.48 -31.32
CA VAL A 108 -20.70 8.47 -30.26
C VAL A 108 -19.20 8.59 -30.06
N ARG A 109 -18.68 9.82 -30.07
CA ARG A 109 -17.28 10.11 -29.77
C ARG A 109 -17.17 11.25 -28.77
N TYR A 110 -16.37 11.05 -27.75
CA TYR A 110 -16.13 12.00 -26.68
C TYR A 110 -14.63 12.25 -26.50
N PRO A 111 -14.24 13.47 -26.07
CA PRO A 111 -12.88 13.70 -25.61
C PRO A 111 -12.58 12.86 -24.35
N GLU A 112 -11.31 12.51 -24.17
CA GLU A 112 -10.82 11.70 -23.04
C GLU A 112 -9.87 12.51 -22.16
N PRO A 113 -10.38 13.49 -21.39
CA PRO A 113 -9.55 14.31 -20.53
C PRO A 113 -9.04 13.54 -19.30
N VAL A 114 -9.76 12.50 -18.86
CA VAL A 114 -9.40 11.67 -17.71
C VAL A 114 -8.49 10.53 -18.17
N LYS A 115 -7.28 10.45 -17.60
CA LYS A 115 -6.27 9.43 -17.90
C LYS A 115 -5.83 8.73 -16.62
N ASN A 116 -5.27 7.53 -16.78
CA ASN A 116 -4.72 6.72 -15.69
C ASN A 116 -5.70 6.52 -14.52
N LEU A 117 -6.99 6.32 -14.84
CA LEU A 117 -8.01 6.02 -13.84
C LEU A 117 -7.69 4.70 -13.15
N ASN A 118 -7.43 4.79 -11.85
CA ASN A 118 -7.24 3.65 -10.98
C ASN A 118 -8.16 3.73 -9.77
N CYS A 119 -8.61 2.58 -9.27
CA CYS A 119 -9.40 2.48 -8.04
C CYS A 119 -8.85 1.33 -7.23
N TYR A 120 -8.50 1.59 -5.97
CA TYR A 120 -7.93 0.60 -5.07
C TYR A 120 -8.53 0.67 -3.68
N VAL A 121 -8.62 -0.48 -3.03
CA VAL A 121 -9.21 -0.64 -1.70
C VAL A 121 -8.12 -0.47 -0.64
N LYS A 122 -8.34 0.44 0.31
CA LYS A 122 -7.39 0.80 1.39
C LYS A 122 -7.68 0.05 2.69
N SER A 123 -8.95 -0.17 2.99
CA SER A 123 -9.44 -0.87 4.18
C SER A 123 -10.79 -1.53 3.87
N ARG A 124 -11.37 -2.28 4.81
CA ARG A 124 -12.58 -3.11 4.60
C ARG A 124 -13.69 -2.43 3.81
N GLU A 125 -13.94 -1.14 4.05
CA GLU A 125 -15.03 -0.41 3.37
C GLU A 125 -14.54 0.88 2.71
N GLN A 126 -13.22 1.13 2.65
CA GLN A 126 -12.70 2.36 2.07
C GLN A 126 -11.96 2.10 0.76
N THR A 127 -12.49 2.69 -0.30
CA THR A 127 -11.89 2.67 -1.63
C THR A 127 -11.49 4.07 -2.04
N HIS A 128 -10.39 4.16 -2.77
CA HIS A 128 -9.91 5.40 -3.35
C HIS A 128 -9.74 5.25 -4.86
N CYS A 129 -10.40 6.10 -5.61
CA CYS A 129 -10.18 6.26 -7.04
C CYS A 129 -9.34 7.50 -7.29
N SER A 130 -8.40 7.41 -8.22
CA SER A 130 -7.49 8.48 -8.62
C SER A 130 -7.33 8.51 -10.12
N TRP A 131 -7.08 9.70 -10.67
CA TRP A 131 -6.80 9.92 -12.08
C TRP A 131 -5.83 11.09 -12.26
N ASP A 132 -5.23 11.17 -13.45
CA ASP A 132 -4.33 12.26 -13.80
C ASP A 132 -5.07 13.61 -13.83
N LYS A 133 -4.33 14.66 -13.50
CA LYS A 133 -4.82 16.04 -13.55
C LYS A 133 -5.44 16.35 -14.93
N ALA A 134 -6.71 16.75 -14.92
CA ALA A 134 -7.44 17.15 -16.11
C ALA A 134 -7.93 18.59 -15.94
N THR A 135 -7.57 19.48 -16.89
CA THR A 135 -7.96 20.90 -16.89
C THR A 135 -9.43 21.07 -17.28
N ILE A 136 -10.33 20.53 -16.46
CA ILE A 136 -11.78 20.50 -16.65
C ILE A 136 -12.43 20.92 -15.32
N PRO A 137 -12.77 22.20 -15.14
CA PRO A 137 -13.29 22.72 -13.86
C PRO A 137 -14.61 22.08 -13.42
N ASP A 138 -15.45 21.67 -14.38
CA ASP A 138 -16.76 21.08 -14.15
C ASP A 138 -16.75 19.54 -14.16
N LEU A 139 -15.56 18.91 -14.09
CA LEU A 139 -15.41 17.46 -14.08
C LEU A 139 -16.12 16.86 -12.88
N ARG A 140 -17.08 15.96 -13.10
CA ARG A 140 -17.71 15.20 -12.03
C ARG A 140 -17.51 13.70 -12.21
N PHE A 141 -17.38 13.04 -11.06
CA PHE A 141 -17.25 11.60 -10.92
C PHE A 141 -18.55 11.06 -10.35
N TYR A 142 -19.22 10.21 -11.11
CA TYR A 142 -20.38 9.44 -10.67
C TYR A 142 -20.04 7.96 -10.64
N TYR A 143 -20.70 7.21 -9.77
CA TYR A 143 -20.50 5.78 -9.68
C TYR A 143 -21.75 5.01 -9.28
N ILE A 144 -21.72 3.71 -9.57
CA ILE A 144 -22.65 2.68 -9.09
C ILE A 144 -21.81 1.53 -8.56
N LEU A 145 -22.14 1.04 -7.37
CA LEU A 145 -21.54 -0.15 -6.78
C LEU A 145 -22.45 -1.36 -7.04
N HIS A 146 -21.85 -2.47 -7.45
CA HIS A 146 -22.53 -3.73 -7.69
C HIS A 146 -21.91 -4.80 -6.79
N SER A 147 -22.73 -5.48 -5.99
CA SER A 147 -22.27 -6.56 -5.12
C SER A 147 -21.96 -7.81 -5.94
N GLN A 148 -20.80 -8.45 -5.73
CA GLN A 148 -20.55 -9.79 -6.28
C GLN A 148 -20.82 -10.85 -5.22
N GLY A 149 -21.85 -11.68 -5.43
CA GLY A 149 -22.14 -12.82 -4.56
C GLY A 149 -23.51 -13.45 -4.84
N PRO A 150 -23.76 -14.68 -4.33
CA PRO A 150 -25.05 -15.39 -4.49
C PRO A 150 -26.21 -14.72 -3.75
N GLU A 151 -25.91 -13.82 -2.80
CA GLU A 151 -26.88 -12.93 -2.15
C GLU A 151 -27.06 -11.61 -2.89
N SER A 152 -27.05 -11.63 -4.23
CA SER A 152 -27.54 -10.54 -5.09
C SER A 152 -29.07 -10.41 -4.96
N SER A 153 -29.56 -10.36 -3.71
CA SER A 153 -30.96 -10.44 -3.35
C SER A 153 -31.53 -9.03 -3.24
N LYS A 154 -32.26 -8.68 -4.29
CA LYS A 154 -33.50 -7.88 -4.29
C LYS A 154 -33.49 -6.42 -3.79
N ASN A 155 -32.39 -5.87 -3.28
CA ASN A 155 -32.28 -4.46 -2.87
C ASN A 155 -31.04 -3.74 -3.44
N ASP A 156 -30.53 -4.16 -4.60
CA ASP A 156 -29.57 -3.34 -5.37
C ASP A 156 -30.32 -2.14 -6.00
N SER A 157 -30.72 -1.19 -5.15
CA SER A 157 -31.06 0.16 -5.59
C SER A 157 -29.76 0.82 -6.05
N SER A 158 -29.32 0.42 -7.24
CA SER A 158 -28.11 0.87 -7.94
C SER A 158 -28.30 2.30 -8.44
N THR A 159 -28.53 3.20 -7.50
CA THR A 159 -28.66 4.63 -7.75
C THR A 159 -27.31 5.20 -8.15
N LEU A 160 -27.32 6.04 -9.18
CA LEU A 160 -26.14 6.77 -9.61
C LEU A 160 -25.79 7.80 -8.55
N GLN A 161 -24.61 7.67 -7.94
CA GLN A 161 -24.14 8.56 -6.88
C GLN A 161 -23.03 9.47 -7.41
N GLU A 162 -23.07 10.76 -7.08
CA GLU A 162 -21.92 11.66 -7.28
C GLU A 162 -20.91 11.44 -6.15
N CYS A 163 -19.62 11.54 -6.46
CA CYS A 163 -18.60 11.58 -5.43
C CYS A 163 -18.85 12.74 -4.46
N SER A 164 -18.95 12.43 -3.16
CA SER A 164 -19.08 13.43 -2.10
C SER A 164 -17.73 13.84 -1.50
N SER A 165 -16.67 13.04 -1.69
CA SER A 165 -15.35 13.22 -1.07
C SER A 165 -14.23 13.25 -2.12
N TYR A 166 -14.19 14.34 -2.89
CA TYR A 166 -13.14 14.56 -3.89
C TYR A 166 -11.78 14.84 -3.23
N THR A 167 -10.72 14.34 -3.86
CA THR A 167 -9.35 14.76 -3.58
C THR A 167 -8.86 15.73 -4.65
N TYR A 168 -8.02 16.68 -4.25
CA TYR A 168 -7.59 17.78 -5.09
C TYR A 168 -6.06 17.85 -5.20
N THR A 169 -5.58 18.27 -6.36
CA THR A 169 -4.19 18.62 -6.60
C THR A 169 -4.18 19.91 -7.39
N GLU A 170 -3.59 20.98 -6.83
CA GLU A 170 -3.59 22.32 -7.44
C GLU A 170 -5.01 22.77 -7.87
N ASP A 171 -5.97 22.66 -6.94
CA ASP A 171 -7.39 23.01 -7.10
C ASP A 171 -8.18 22.21 -8.15
N GLN A 172 -7.59 21.18 -8.74
CA GLN A 172 -8.27 20.29 -9.68
C GLN A 172 -8.61 18.95 -9.03
N ARG A 173 -9.79 18.41 -9.36
CA ARG A 173 -10.25 17.11 -8.89
C ARG A 173 -9.37 16.00 -9.51
N THR A 174 -8.68 15.25 -8.66
CA THR A 174 -7.74 14.17 -9.06
C THR A 174 -8.09 12.83 -8.44
N GLY A 175 -9.13 12.77 -7.61
CA GLY A 175 -9.58 11.51 -7.03
C GLY A 175 -10.89 11.64 -6.26
N CYS A 176 -11.35 10.49 -5.77
CA CYS A 176 -12.56 10.33 -4.98
C CYS A 176 -12.35 9.25 -3.92
N ASN A 177 -12.69 9.56 -2.67
CA ASN A 177 -12.83 8.55 -1.62
C ASN A 177 -14.28 8.09 -1.54
N LEU A 178 -14.50 6.79 -1.52
CA LEU A 178 -15.83 6.19 -1.51
C LEU A 178 -15.90 5.01 -0.55
N GLN A 179 -17.10 4.79 -0.02
CA GLN A 179 -17.38 3.65 0.86
C GLN A 179 -17.71 2.44 -0.01
N ALA A 180 -16.74 1.57 -0.23
CA ALA A 180 -16.91 0.34 -0.98
C ALA A 180 -15.96 -0.76 -0.48
N ASP A 181 -16.49 -1.97 -0.43
CA ASP A 181 -15.78 -3.21 -0.16
C ASP A 181 -15.21 -3.82 -1.45
N CYS A 182 -14.17 -4.62 -1.32
CA CYS A 182 -13.50 -5.20 -2.48
C CYS A 182 -14.29 -6.28 -3.23
N ARG A 183 -15.30 -6.90 -2.63
CA ARG A 183 -16.21 -7.81 -3.35
C ARG A 183 -17.11 -7.05 -4.31
N GLN A 184 -17.11 -5.73 -4.28
CA GLN A 184 -17.92 -4.92 -5.18
C GLN A 184 -17.20 -4.65 -6.50
N LYS A 185 -18.00 -4.50 -7.54
CA LYS A 185 -17.61 -3.93 -8.83
C LYS A 185 -18.09 -2.48 -8.87
N ILE A 186 -17.28 -1.58 -9.39
CA ILE A 186 -17.65 -0.17 -9.55
C ILE A 186 -17.79 0.16 -11.03
N SER A 187 -18.97 0.67 -11.39
CA SER A 187 -19.24 1.29 -12.68
C SER A 187 -19.11 2.80 -12.51
N ILE A 188 -18.24 3.43 -13.28
CA ILE A 188 -17.84 4.83 -13.12
C ILE A 188 -18.33 5.61 -14.34
N LEU A 189 -18.79 6.84 -14.11
CA LEU A 189 -19.15 7.80 -15.13
C LEU A 189 -18.43 9.13 -14.83
N PHE A 190 -17.64 9.61 -15.79
CA PHE A 190 -17.17 10.98 -15.81
C PHE A 190 -18.03 11.82 -16.74
N ASN A 191 -18.44 12.99 -16.27
CA ASN A 191 -19.02 14.03 -17.12
C ASN A 191 -18.31 15.37 -16.90
N GLY A 192 -18.43 16.25 -17.88
CA GLY A 192 -17.86 17.60 -17.84
C GLY A 192 -17.84 18.22 -19.22
N THR A 193 -17.25 19.40 -19.33
CA THR A 193 -17.18 20.16 -20.57
C THR A 193 -15.73 20.33 -20.98
N SER A 194 -15.40 19.86 -22.18
CA SER A 194 -14.07 20.02 -22.77
C SER A 194 -14.21 20.62 -24.16
N ASN A 195 -13.49 21.72 -24.44
CA ASN A 195 -13.56 22.44 -25.72
C ASN A 195 -15.01 22.73 -26.18
N ASN A 196 -15.84 23.28 -25.28
CA ASN A 196 -17.27 23.57 -25.51
C ASN A 196 -18.15 22.36 -25.86
N SER A 197 -17.64 21.14 -25.69
CA SER A 197 -18.38 19.90 -25.90
C SER A 197 -18.56 19.18 -24.56
N VAL A 198 -19.80 18.81 -24.24
CA VAL A 198 -20.07 17.94 -23.10
C VAL A 198 -19.56 16.54 -23.43
N PHE A 199 -18.84 15.93 -22.50
CA PHE A 199 -18.35 14.58 -22.64
C PHE A 199 -18.89 13.66 -21.55
N ARG A 200 -18.91 12.38 -21.88
CA ARG A 200 -19.42 11.33 -21.02
C ARG A 200 -18.59 10.06 -21.23
N ASN A 201 -17.71 9.74 -20.28
CA ASN A 201 -16.89 8.54 -20.36
C ASN A 201 -17.24 7.58 -19.23
N THR A 202 -17.52 6.32 -19.57
CA THR A 202 -17.85 5.27 -18.60
C THR A 202 -16.71 4.27 -18.49
N PHE A 203 -16.44 3.80 -17.28
CA PHE A 203 -15.40 2.81 -16.98
C PHE A 203 -15.93 1.78 -16.00
N GLU A 204 -15.29 0.62 -15.94
CA GLU A 204 -15.61 -0.42 -14.96
C GLU A 204 -14.33 -0.91 -14.29
N LYS A 205 -14.38 -1.10 -12.96
CA LYS A 205 -13.28 -1.66 -12.18
C LYS A 205 -13.79 -2.73 -11.23
N TYR A 206 -12.98 -3.78 -11.09
CA TYR A 206 -13.18 -4.85 -10.11
C TYR A 206 -12.31 -4.52 -8.90
N LEU A 207 -12.90 -4.19 -7.76
CA LEU A 207 -12.15 -3.68 -6.62
C LEU A 207 -11.22 -4.73 -6.00
N VAL A 208 -11.61 -6.01 -6.03
CA VAL A 208 -10.76 -7.15 -5.62
C VAL A 208 -9.43 -7.25 -6.37
N LYS A 209 -9.31 -6.62 -7.55
CA LYS A 209 -8.09 -6.66 -8.36
C LYS A 209 -6.99 -5.72 -7.84
N ASP A 210 -7.33 -4.64 -7.15
CA ASP A 210 -6.33 -3.69 -6.62
C ASP A 210 -6.63 -3.38 -5.16
N VAL A 211 -6.05 -4.18 -4.26
CA VAL A 211 -6.18 -4.02 -2.81
C VAL A 211 -4.82 -3.63 -2.24
N ARG A 212 -4.79 -2.48 -1.56
CA ARG A 212 -3.58 -1.88 -0.98
C ARG A 212 -3.79 -1.62 0.50
N PRO A 213 -3.62 -2.64 1.35
CA PRO A 213 -3.71 -2.47 2.80
C PRO A 213 -2.61 -1.52 3.30
N PRO A 214 -2.78 -0.95 4.51
CA PRO A 214 -1.70 -0.26 5.19
C PRO A 214 -0.52 -1.21 5.47
N ALA A 215 0.64 -0.63 5.81
CA ALA A 215 1.79 -1.38 6.26
C ALA A 215 1.43 -2.25 7.48
N LEU A 216 1.98 -3.47 7.54
CA LEU A 216 1.62 -4.44 8.58
C LEU A 216 2.07 -4.00 9.97
N ASN A 217 1.22 -4.26 10.96
CA ASN A 217 1.62 -4.23 12.36
C ASN A 217 2.30 -5.54 12.71
N TRP A 218 3.49 -5.44 13.31
CA TRP A 218 4.33 -6.60 13.59
C TRP A 218 5.22 -6.37 14.81
N THR A 219 5.63 -7.46 15.44
CA THR A 219 6.50 -7.44 16.62
C THR A 219 7.63 -8.44 16.47
N VAL A 220 8.74 -8.16 17.17
CA VAL A 220 9.87 -9.08 17.26
C VAL A 220 10.22 -9.21 18.72
N SER A 221 10.18 -10.43 19.21
CA SER A 221 10.72 -10.76 20.53
C SER A 221 12.03 -11.53 20.36
N LYS A 222 13.02 -11.18 21.18
CA LYS A 222 14.32 -11.84 21.21
C LYS A 222 14.28 -12.90 22.30
N ASN A 223 14.48 -14.17 21.93
CA ASN A 223 14.58 -15.28 22.86
C ASN A 223 15.89 -16.05 22.63
N GLY A 224 16.93 -15.69 23.38
CA GLY A 224 18.26 -16.31 23.24
C GLY A 224 18.82 -16.19 21.82
N SER A 225 19.03 -17.33 21.17
CA SER A 225 19.57 -17.43 19.79
C SER A 225 18.51 -17.28 18.69
N LYS A 226 17.29 -16.85 19.02
CA LYS A 226 16.20 -16.74 18.05
C LYS A 226 15.46 -15.41 18.14
N PHE A 227 15.03 -14.92 16.99
CA PHE A 227 13.95 -13.94 16.90
C PHE A 227 12.62 -14.67 16.68
N ASN A 228 11.62 -14.30 17.46
CA ASN A 228 10.24 -14.66 17.20
C ASN A 228 9.53 -13.45 16.62
N ILE A 229 9.24 -13.51 15.32
CA ILE A 229 8.64 -12.45 14.53
C ILE A 229 7.16 -12.79 14.40
N SER A 230 6.26 -11.90 14.83
CA SER A 230 4.82 -12.06 14.69
C SER A 230 4.17 -10.85 14.04
N TRP A 231 3.06 -11.06 13.33
CA TRP A 231 2.36 -10.02 12.59
C TRP A 231 0.84 -10.18 12.68
N SER A 232 0.12 -9.09 12.46
CA SER A 232 -1.31 -9.13 12.15
C SER A 232 -1.50 -9.31 10.65
N THR A 233 -2.40 -10.20 10.25
CA THR A 233 -2.84 -10.27 8.85
C THR A 233 -3.66 -9.04 8.48
N PRO A 234 -3.62 -8.56 7.22
CA PRO A 234 -4.54 -7.52 6.76
C PRO A 234 -6.00 -7.95 6.95
N ASP A 235 -6.76 -7.20 7.74
CA ASP A 235 -8.22 -7.37 7.87
C ASP A 235 -8.92 -6.63 6.72
N ILE A 236 -8.70 -7.14 5.50
CA ILE A 236 -9.22 -6.57 4.26
C ILE A 236 -9.41 -7.72 3.28
N CYS A 237 -10.60 -7.77 2.67
CA CYS A 237 -10.92 -8.73 1.61
C CYS A 237 -10.66 -10.18 1.98
N ASP A 238 -11.60 -10.79 2.71
CA ASP A 238 -11.48 -12.19 3.17
C ASP A 238 -11.24 -13.21 2.03
N SER A 239 -11.56 -12.84 0.78
CA SER A 239 -11.31 -13.66 -0.41
C SER A 239 -9.84 -13.67 -0.87
N LEU A 240 -8.98 -12.81 -0.29
CA LEU A 240 -7.57 -12.73 -0.63
C LEU A 240 -6.72 -13.54 0.34
N GLU A 241 -5.97 -14.48 -0.21
CA GLU A 241 -4.94 -15.20 0.53
C GLU A 241 -3.66 -14.35 0.58
N TRP A 242 -3.32 -13.86 1.79
CA TRP A 242 -2.14 -13.03 2.01
C TRP A 242 -0.91 -13.89 2.34
N THR A 243 0.12 -13.78 1.51
CA THR A 243 1.46 -14.30 1.79
C THR A 243 2.31 -13.18 2.41
N ILE A 244 3.05 -13.50 3.46
CA ILE A 244 3.97 -12.56 4.10
C ILE A 244 5.37 -12.70 3.54
N ILE A 245 6.02 -11.57 3.31
CA ILE A 245 7.40 -11.49 2.87
C ILE A 245 8.19 -10.76 3.94
N ILE A 246 9.26 -11.38 4.44
CA ILE A 246 10.16 -10.79 5.43
C ILE A 246 11.50 -10.56 4.74
N ASN A 247 11.92 -9.30 4.64
CA ASN A 247 13.26 -8.94 4.20
C ASN A 247 14.09 -8.59 5.42
N TYR A 248 15.27 -9.17 5.53
CA TYR A 248 16.18 -8.83 6.60
C TYR A 248 17.62 -8.73 6.11
N THR A 249 18.45 -8.04 6.89
CA THR A 249 19.89 -8.07 6.70
C THR A 249 20.53 -8.74 7.90
N GLU A 250 21.41 -9.69 7.67
CA GLU A 250 22.26 -10.31 8.69
C GLU A 250 23.71 -9.94 8.42
N CYS A 251 24.40 -9.26 9.35
CA CYS A 251 25.80 -8.87 9.14
C CYS A 251 26.01 -8.11 7.80
N ASN A 252 25.07 -7.22 7.44
CA ASN A 252 25.01 -6.48 6.18
C ASN A 252 24.78 -7.32 4.91
N LYS A 253 24.44 -8.60 5.03
CA LYS A 253 24.00 -9.43 3.92
C LYS A 253 22.49 -9.44 3.86
N ALA A 254 21.92 -9.05 2.73
CA ALA A 254 20.49 -9.06 2.52
C ALA A 254 20.00 -10.50 2.30
N GLU A 255 18.98 -10.86 3.04
CA GLU A 255 18.34 -12.17 3.03
C GLU A 255 16.83 -11.99 2.99
N LYS A 256 16.15 -13.02 2.48
CA LYS A 256 14.69 -13.02 2.36
C LYS A 256 14.14 -14.29 2.99
N LEU A 257 13.10 -14.13 3.80
CA LEU A 257 12.36 -15.22 4.39
C LEU A 257 10.91 -15.13 3.93
N ASP A 258 10.44 -16.21 3.31
CA ASP A 258 9.05 -16.41 2.93
C ASP A 258 8.48 -17.49 3.87
N PRO A 259 7.75 -17.11 4.93
CA PRO A 259 7.15 -18.06 5.84
C PRO A 259 6.17 -18.94 5.07
N LYS A 260 6.40 -20.26 5.09
CA LYS A 260 5.49 -21.22 4.48
C LYS A 260 4.42 -21.61 5.50
N GLY A 261 3.15 -21.46 5.14
CA GLY A 261 1.98 -21.87 5.94
C GLY A 261 1.17 -20.72 6.53
N GLU A 262 0.02 -21.05 7.12
CA GLU A 262 -0.99 -20.09 7.63
C GLU A 262 -0.64 -19.45 8.99
N GLY A 263 0.61 -19.55 9.44
CA GLY A 263 1.02 -19.01 10.73
C GLY A 263 1.14 -17.48 10.72
N THR A 264 0.81 -16.84 11.85
CA THR A 264 1.02 -15.39 12.08
C THR A 264 2.37 -15.09 12.76
N SER A 265 3.27 -16.08 12.78
CA SER A 265 4.60 -15.93 13.36
C SER A 265 5.61 -16.87 12.71
N VAL A 266 6.89 -16.47 12.75
CA VAL A 266 8.02 -17.29 12.31
C VAL A 266 9.22 -17.09 13.24
N GLN A 267 9.99 -18.16 13.42
CA GLN A 267 11.26 -18.10 14.11
C GLN A 267 12.41 -17.91 13.12
N LEU A 268 13.24 -16.90 13.37
CA LEU A 268 14.49 -16.66 12.66
C LEU A 268 15.67 -16.95 13.59
N ASN A 269 16.56 -17.85 13.19
CA ASN A 269 17.79 -18.11 13.94
C ASN A 269 18.71 -16.89 13.86
N ARG A 270 19.39 -16.60 14.96
CA ARG A 270 20.16 -15.37 15.14
C ARG A 270 21.62 -15.66 15.41
N VAL A 271 22.49 -14.96 14.71
CA VAL A 271 23.93 -14.91 14.95
C VAL A 271 24.21 -13.78 15.94
N LEU A 272 24.72 -14.12 17.12
CA LEU A 272 24.84 -13.21 18.27
C LEU A 272 25.67 -11.94 17.95
N HIS A 273 26.70 -12.07 17.13
CA HIS A 273 27.62 -10.97 16.79
C HIS A 273 27.21 -10.19 15.53
N CYS A 274 26.03 -10.48 14.96
CA CYS A 274 25.53 -9.79 13.78
C CYS A 274 24.45 -8.78 14.13
N PRO A 275 24.52 -7.54 13.58
CA PRO A 275 23.38 -6.66 13.57
C PRO A 275 22.33 -7.15 12.55
N TYR A 276 21.06 -6.89 12.87
CA TYR A 276 19.92 -7.20 12.03
C TYR A 276 19.09 -5.96 11.72
N ARG A 277 18.56 -5.90 10.50
CA ARG A 277 17.50 -4.99 10.09
C ARG A 277 16.40 -5.83 9.50
N ILE A 278 15.16 -5.66 9.94
CA ILE A 278 14.05 -6.51 9.52
C ILE A 278 12.88 -5.61 9.13
N LYS A 279 12.26 -5.91 7.98
CA LYS A 279 11.02 -5.28 7.50
C LYS A 279 10.14 -6.32 6.83
N ILE A 280 8.83 -6.11 6.85
CA ILE A 280 7.85 -7.09 6.37
C ILE A 280 6.81 -6.46 5.46
N LYS A 281 6.21 -7.22 4.54
CA LYS A 281 5.02 -6.81 3.79
C LYS A 281 4.09 -7.99 3.52
N ALA A 282 2.83 -7.70 3.21
CA ALA A 282 1.86 -8.68 2.73
C ALA A 282 1.70 -8.57 1.21
N LYS A 283 1.52 -9.71 0.56
CA LYS A 283 1.30 -9.84 -0.88
C LYS A 283 0.24 -10.90 -1.13
N SER A 284 -0.70 -10.64 -2.02
CA SER A 284 -1.67 -11.62 -2.49
C SER A 284 -1.60 -11.74 -4.01
N GLU A 285 -1.50 -12.97 -4.48
CA GLU A 285 -1.49 -13.31 -5.92
C GLU A 285 -2.91 -13.67 -6.36
N GLY A 286 -3.76 -12.65 -6.51
CA GLY A 286 -5.15 -12.79 -6.95
C GLY A 286 -5.29 -12.62 -8.47
N GLY A 287 -5.00 -13.66 -9.25
CA GLY A 287 -5.23 -13.65 -10.70
C GLY A 287 -4.38 -12.61 -11.47
N ALA A 288 -5.01 -11.83 -12.36
CA ALA A 288 -4.32 -10.91 -13.29
C ALA A 288 -3.71 -9.64 -12.65
N SER A 289 -3.79 -9.51 -11.33
CA SER A 289 -3.38 -8.30 -10.61
C SER A 289 -2.79 -8.63 -9.24
N MET A 290 -1.71 -7.95 -8.89
CA MET A 290 -0.96 -8.16 -7.66
C MET A 290 -1.45 -7.18 -6.58
N SER A 291 -2.00 -7.70 -5.48
CA SER A 291 -2.34 -6.87 -4.33
C SER A 291 -1.20 -6.94 -3.31
N GLU A 292 -0.73 -5.78 -2.82
CA GLU A 292 0.36 -5.74 -1.85
C GLU A 292 0.22 -4.58 -0.87
N SER A 293 0.73 -4.79 0.35
CA SER A 293 0.93 -3.71 1.30
C SER A 293 2.31 -3.07 1.10
N PRO A 294 2.49 -1.80 1.51
CA PRO A 294 3.80 -1.22 1.66
C PRO A 294 4.68 -2.03 2.64
N TRP A 295 6.00 -1.90 2.48
CA TRP A 295 6.93 -2.37 3.50
C TRP A 295 6.65 -1.69 4.84
N SER A 296 6.67 -2.47 5.92
CA SER A 296 6.65 -1.93 7.27
C SER A 296 7.94 -1.17 7.59
N GLU A 297 7.85 -0.33 8.61
CA GLU A 297 9.02 0.34 9.17
C GLU A 297 10.10 -0.68 9.56
N GLU A 298 11.33 -0.39 9.17
CA GLU A 298 12.49 -1.24 9.43
C GLU A 298 12.83 -1.21 10.92
N LYS A 299 12.89 -2.38 11.55
CA LYS A 299 13.37 -2.51 12.94
C LYS A 299 14.82 -2.95 12.95
N TYR A 300 15.63 -2.20 13.69
CA TYR A 300 17.05 -2.47 13.88
C TYR A 300 17.31 -3.19 15.20
N PHE A 301 18.14 -4.23 15.14
CA PHE A 301 18.63 -4.98 16.29
C PHE A 301 20.17 -4.99 16.23
N GLY A 302 20.83 -4.37 17.20
CA GLY A 302 22.29 -4.39 17.29
C GLY A 302 22.84 -5.79 17.58
N ALA A 303 24.12 -5.98 17.27
CA ALA A 303 24.84 -7.16 17.72
C ALA A 303 24.82 -7.23 19.25
N ASP A 304 24.65 -8.43 19.80
CA ASP A 304 24.74 -8.62 21.24
C ASP A 304 26.20 -8.33 21.65
N LYS A 305 26.36 -7.48 22.67
CA LYS A 305 27.65 -7.33 23.32
C LYS A 305 28.04 -8.69 23.88
N ASP A 306 29.28 -9.11 23.61
CA ASP A 306 29.80 -10.33 24.19
C ASP A 306 29.61 -10.25 25.73
N PRO A 307 28.81 -11.15 26.33
CA PRO A 307 28.54 -11.12 27.77
C PRO A 307 29.82 -11.26 28.59
N ASN A 308 30.88 -11.82 28.00
CA ASN A 308 32.19 -11.96 28.64
C ASN A 308 33.13 -10.80 28.35
N ALA A 309 32.79 -9.84 27.48
CA ALA A 309 33.68 -8.70 27.18
C ALA A 309 34.05 -7.90 28.45
N SER A 310 33.10 -7.72 29.36
CA SER A 310 33.36 -7.08 30.66
C SER A 310 34.24 -7.94 31.58
N LEU A 311 34.07 -9.27 31.54
CA LEU A 311 34.89 -10.21 32.30
C LEU A 311 36.33 -10.20 31.77
N TYR A 312 36.52 -10.26 30.45
CA TYR A 312 37.82 -10.17 29.81
C TYR A 312 38.49 -8.83 30.10
N ALA A 313 37.76 -7.72 30.02
CA ALA A 313 38.31 -6.41 30.39
C ALA A 313 38.74 -6.37 31.87
N ALA A 314 37.92 -6.92 32.78
CA ALA A 314 38.24 -6.98 34.21
C ALA A 314 39.46 -7.84 34.54
N ILE A 315 39.79 -8.84 33.70
CA ILE A 315 40.99 -9.67 33.87
C ILE A 315 42.21 -9.04 33.19
N ILE A 316 42.06 -8.59 31.93
CA ILE A 316 43.17 -8.12 31.10
C ILE A 316 43.71 -6.78 31.60
N ILE A 317 42.84 -5.85 32.01
CA ILE A 317 43.27 -4.51 32.43
C ILE A 317 44.20 -4.58 33.66
N PRO A 318 43.84 -5.25 34.78
CA PRO A 318 44.74 -5.39 35.93
C PRO A 318 46.05 -6.11 35.59
N LEU A 319 46.00 -7.15 34.75
CA LEU A 319 47.19 -7.88 34.31
C LEU A 319 48.17 -6.97 33.56
N MET A 320 47.66 -6.13 32.66
CA MET A 320 48.46 -5.13 31.95
C MET A 320 49.11 -4.13 32.90
N PHE A 321 48.37 -3.61 33.89
CA PHE A 321 48.94 -2.72 34.90
C PHE A 321 50.00 -3.40 35.77
N ALA A 322 49.79 -4.66 36.16
CA ALA A 322 50.76 -5.43 36.92
C ALA A 322 52.06 -5.65 36.12
N CYS A 323 51.96 -5.99 34.84
CA CYS A 323 53.11 -6.11 33.94
C CYS A 323 53.84 -4.78 33.78
N LEU A 324 53.12 -3.68 33.57
CA LEU A 324 53.71 -2.34 33.45
C LEU A 324 54.42 -1.91 34.76
N ALA A 325 53.81 -2.16 35.92
CA ALA A 325 54.40 -1.87 37.22
C ALA A 325 55.68 -2.71 37.46
N ALA A 326 55.65 -4.00 37.10
CA ALA A 326 56.82 -4.86 37.18
C ALA A 326 57.96 -4.38 36.26
N LEU A 327 57.65 -4.02 35.01
CA LEU A 327 58.64 -3.46 34.08
C LEU A 327 59.19 -2.13 34.57
N ALA A 328 58.34 -1.23 35.08
CA ALA A 328 58.75 0.03 35.68
C ALA A 328 59.66 -0.21 36.89
N PHE A 329 59.32 -1.17 37.76
CA PHE A 329 60.15 -1.54 38.90
C PHE A 329 61.52 -2.09 38.49
N VAL A 330 61.57 -2.97 37.50
CA VAL A 330 62.83 -3.50 36.95
C VAL A 330 63.67 -2.37 36.34
N TYR A 331 63.05 -1.47 35.59
CA TYR A 331 63.71 -0.31 35.00
C TYR A 331 64.27 0.65 36.07
N CYS A 332 63.46 0.99 37.08
CA CYS A 332 63.87 1.82 38.22
C CYS A 332 65.01 1.17 39.02
N ARG A 333 64.99 -0.15 39.20
CA ARG A 333 66.06 -0.89 39.89
C ARG A 333 67.36 -0.87 39.08
N LYS A 334 67.29 -1.02 37.75
CA LYS A 334 68.46 -1.00 36.86
C LYS A 334 69.09 0.39 36.76
N ASN A 335 68.28 1.45 36.82
CA ASN A 335 68.73 2.84 36.69
C ASN A 335 68.74 3.60 38.03
N LYS A 336 68.75 2.89 39.16
CA LYS A 336 68.66 3.47 40.51
C LYS A 336 69.69 4.58 40.74
N GLU A 337 70.89 4.44 40.17
CA GLU A 337 71.99 5.39 40.32
C GLU A 337 71.79 6.70 39.55
N TYR A 338 70.99 6.68 38.47
CA TYR A 338 70.64 7.86 37.68
C TYR A 338 69.37 8.55 38.18
N ILE A 339 68.44 7.80 38.77
CA ILE A 339 67.12 8.28 39.20
C ILE A 339 67.15 8.79 40.65
N PHE A 340 67.96 8.19 41.53
CA PHE A 340 68.11 8.63 42.92
C PHE A 340 69.53 9.15 43.14
N PRO A 341 69.75 10.48 43.23
CA PRO A 341 71.06 11.01 43.58
C PRO A 341 71.51 10.47 44.93
N LYS A 342 72.81 10.15 45.07
CA LYS A 342 73.38 9.66 46.33
C LYS A 342 73.03 10.67 47.44
N VAL A 343 72.30 10.20 48.45
CA VAL A 343 72.00 10.97 49.66
C VAL A 343 73.35 11.35 50.29
N PRO A 344 73.64 12.63 50.55
CA PRO A 344 74.87 13.03 51.22
C PRO A 344 74.94 12.35 52.60
N GLN A 345 76.10 11.79 52.92
CA GLN A 345 76.31 11.10 54.19
C GLN A 345 75.92 12.02 55.37
N PRO A 346 75.18 11.51 56.37
CA PRO A 346 74.87 12.30 57.55
C PRO A 346 76.17 12.68 58.25
N ARG A 347 76.37 13.97 58.52
CA ARG A 347 77.47 14.45 59.37
C ARG A 347 77.26 13.89 60.77
N ASP A 348 78.31 13.30 61.32
CA ASP A 348 78.33 12.71 62.64
C ASP A 348 78.40 13.83 63.70
N LEU A 349 77.23 14.34 64.09
CA LEU A 349 77.04 15.40 65.09
C LEU A 349 77.63 15.07 66.46
N LEU A 350 77.95 13.79 66.75
CA LEU A 350 78.55 13.38 68.02
C LEU A 350 80.08 13.59 68.04
N SER A 351 80.73 13.62 66.87
CA SER A 351 82.16 13.89 66.77
C SER A 351 82.53 15.37 66.96
N ASP A 352 81.59 16.30 66.74
CA ASP A 352 81.79 17.75 66.98
C ASP A 352 81.72 18.14 68.47
N ILE A 353 81.28 17.23 69.37
CA ILE A 353 81.09 17.53 70.80
C ILE A 353 82.39 17.28 71.60
N SER A 354 83.34 16.47 71.11
CA SER A 354 84.57 16.17 71.87
C SER A 354 85.63 17.27 71.84
N ASP A 355 85.54 18.22 70.91
CA ASP A 355 86.65 19.13 70.59
C ASP A 355 86.52 20.54 71.19
N ASN A 356 85.52 20.82 72.04
CA ASN A 356 85.35 22.16 72.60
C ASN A 356 85.46 22.23 74.13
N ASN A 357 86.68 22.11 74.62
CA ASN A 357 87.05 22.58 75.95
C ASN A 357 87.29 24.11 75.90
N ASN A 358 86.32 24.92 76.36
CA ASN A 358 86.46 25.94 77.43
C ASN A 358 85.33 27.01 77.40
N LYS A 359 84.73 27.22 78.59
CA LYS A 359 84.10 28.44 79.13
C LYS A 359 82.63 28.83 78.82
N SER A 360 81.79 28.48 79.81
CA SER A 360 80.61 29.15 80.41
C SER A 360 79.81 30.21 79.63
N ALA A 361 78.49 30.00 79.50
CA ALA A 361 77.46 30.57 80.39
C ALA A 361 76.03 30.28 79.87
N VAL A 362 75.27 29.50 80.65
CA VAL A 362 73.84 29.63 80.96
C VAL A 362 72.92 30.29 79.92
N CYS A 363 71.96 29.52 79.39
CA CYS A 363 70.56 29.95 79.39
C CYS A 363 69.60 28.75 79.30
N ASN A 364 68.78 28.64 80.33
CA ASN A 364 67.72 27.67 80.54
C ASN A 364 66.65 27.73 79.45
N LEU A 365 66.02 26.58 79.13
CA LEU A 365 64.57 26.44 79.01
C LEU A 365 64.20 24.96 78.87
N TYR A 366 64.02 24.32 80.03
CA TYR A 366 63.20 23.12 80.20
C TYR A 366 61.93 23.57 80.91
N ILE A 367 60.76 23.30 80.31
CA ILE A 367 59.46 23.33 80.96
C ILE A 367 58.74 22.05 80.51
N PRO A 368 58.49 21.09 81.40
CA PRO A 368 57.59 19.98 81.14
C PRO A 368 56.15 20.42 81.45
N ALA A 369 55.18 19.94 80.68
CA ALA A 369 53.77 20.00 81.07
C ALA A 369 53.29 18.58 81.36
N GLU A 370 52.76 18.41 82.57
CA GLU A 370 52.12 17.20 83.10
C GLU A 370 50.73 16.96 82.48
N GLU A 371 50.30 15.70 82.61
CA GLU A 371 49.02 15.14 82.18
C GLU A 371 47.81 15.73 82.94
N GLU A 372 46.66 15.87 82.26
CA GLU A 372 45.36 15.79 82.91
C GLU A 372 44.39 14.87 82.14
N GLN A 373 43.75 14.01 82.91
CA GLN A 373 42.73 13.03 82.53
C GLN A 373 41.35 13.68 82.29
N ASN A 374 40.48 12.89 81.66
CA ASN A 374 39.01 12.94 81.63
C ASN A 374 38.33 13.87 80.62
N CYS A 375 37.72 13.27 79.57
CA CYS A 375 36.26 13.30 79.46
C CYS A 375 35.69 12.32 78.41
N LYS A 376 35.09 11.24 78.93
CA LYS A 376 33.77 10.67 78.58
C LYS A 376 33.41 10.43 77.11
N ILE A 377 33.60 9.18 76.69
CA ILE A 377 32.92 8.51 75.57
C ILE A 377 31.41 8.50 75.83
N THR A 378 30.61 8.92 74.84
CA THR A 378 29.17 8.59 74.79
C THR A 378 28.91 7.79 73.51
N LEU A 379 28.66 6.50 73.70
CA LEU A 379 28.07 5.61 72.69
C LEU A 379 26.61 6.02 72.48
N VAL A 380 26.25 6.39 71.25
CA VAL A 380 24.84 6.43 70.84
C VAL A 380 24.57 5.15 70.06
N VAL A 381 23.84 4.24 70.67
CA VAL A 381 23.23 3.07 70.03
C VAL A 381 21.75 3.38 69.83
N ASP A 382 21.25 3.05 68.64
CA ASP A 382 19.86 3.19 68.15
C ASP A 382 18.78 2.64 69.09
N PRO A 383 17.59 3.28 69.11
CA PRO A 383 16.34 2.62 69.41
C PRO A 383 15.58 2.26 68.12
N GLN A 384 15.40 0.95 67.92
CA GLN A 384 14.29 0.41 67.14
C GLN A 384 12.95 0.89 67.72
N ILE A 385 12.09 1.49 66.90
CA ILE A 385 10.64 1.54 67.17
C ILE A 385 9.84 1.17 65.93
N ARG A 386 8.88 0.29 66.20
CA ARG A 386 7.95 -0.40 65.31
C ARG A 386 6.96 0.56 64.63
N LYS A 387 6.41 0.06 63.52
CA LYS A 387 5.22 0.54 62.79
C LYS A 387 4.04 0.94 63.69
N PRO A 388 3.16 1.80 63.16
CA PRO A 388 1.73 1.54 63.16
C PRO A 388 1.15 1.43 61.74
N ALA A 389 -0.01 0.79 61.67
CA ALA A 389 -0.80 0.51 60.48
C ALA A 389 -1.47 1.77 59.90
N CYS A 390 -1.52 1.81 58.56
CA CYS A 390 -2.73 1.98 57.74
C CYS A 390 -2.52 1.16 56.46
#